data_AF-A0A9Q3HMQ5-F1
#
_entry.id   AF-A0A9Q3HMQ5-F1
#
_cell.length_a   1.000
_cell.length_b   1.000
_cell.length_c   1.000
_cell.angle_alpha   90.00
_cell.angle_beta   90.00
_cell.angle_gamma   90.00
#
_symmetry.space_group_name_H-M   'P 1'
#
loop_
_entity.id
_entity.type
_entity.pdbx_description
1 polymer ?
#
loop_
_entity_poly.entity_id
_entity_poly.type
_entity_poly.pdbx_seq_one_letter_code
_entity_poly.pdbx_strand_id
1 'polypeptide(L)'
;MFWWYLGFTIGGHSTPAFHIPQDLSTISEHIQLEPLIQNYIFCPQCFFLNGLNESVTTDQPHCQRYNEPNKPDLPFTQSLGKFIHLVEHQTQNTTKIKEKFIPTKDFIYQPLKNLLSRFLQRAGIMEILHQHQQSPNAEGSPKGKIWDGLVWRCFTGTRTINDPPLMSIPGALVFLIYVDWFHAHIKSSCLDSIGPIMLICLNLLSSE
;
A
#
# COMPACT_ATOMS: atom_id res chain seq x y z
N MET A 1 16.34 2.14 2.85
CA MET A 1 15.55 0.89 2.90
C MET A 1 16.19 0.04 3.97
N PHE A 2 15.69 0.09 5.21
CA PHE A 2 16.27 -0.70 6.29
C PHE A 2 15.77 -2.13 6.19
N TRP A 3 16.58 -2.97 5.55
CA TRP A 3 16.57 -4.40 5.81
C TRP A 3 17.26 -4.59 7.15
N TRP A 4 16.50 -4.92 8.20
CA TRP A 4 17.13 -5.51 9.38
C TRP A 4 17.61 -6.91 9.00
N TYR A 5 18.86 -7.03 8.57
CA TYR A 5 19.59 -8.28 8.77
C TYR A 5 19.98 -8.30 10.25
N LEU A 6 19.36 -9.19 11.02
CA LEU A 6 19.86 -9.59 12.33
C LEU A 6 21.21 -10.31 12.13
N GLY A 7 22.29 -9.53 12.03
CA GLY A 7 23.65 -10.04 12.10
C GLY A 7 24.05 -10.22 13.55
N PHE A 8 23.80 -11.40 14.12
CA PHE A 8 24.45 -11.80 15.36
C PHE A 8 25.81 -12.43 15.05
N THR A 9 26.87 -11.84 15.60
CA THR A 9 28.20 -12.44 15.67
C THR A 9 28.14 -13.72 16.50
N ILE A 10 28.58 -14.83 15.93
CA ILE A 10 28.59 -16.14 16.61
C ILE A 10 29.74 -16.14 17.62
N GLY A 11 29.43 -15.73 18.84
CA GLY A 11 30.16 -16.13 20.05
C GLY A 11 29.48 -17.36 20.65
N GLY A 12 29.98 -18.56 20.31
CA GLY A 12 30.07 -19.72 21.21
C GLY A 12 28.85 -20.24 21.98
N HIS A 13 27.61 -19.93 21.63
CA HIS A 13 26.43 -20.56 22.26
C HIS A 13 25.44 -21.05 21.19
N SER A 14 24.99 -22.29 21.37
CA SER A 14 24.02 -23.03 20.55
C SER A 14 22.90 -22.13 20.04
N THR A 15 22.90 -21.84 18.75
CA THR A 15 21.85 -21.07 18.09
C THR A 15 20.55 -21.86 18.12
N PRO A 16 19.43 -21.28 18.57
CA PRO A 16 18.12 -21.91 18.42
C PRO A 16 17.87 -22.08 16.92
N ALA A 17 17.40 -23.27 16.51
CA ALA A 17 17.07 -23.57 15.13
C ALA A 17 16.13 -22.48 14.58
N PHE A 18 16.62 -21.71 13.61
CA PHE A 18 15.87 -20.61 13.02
C PHE A 18 14.76 -21.21 12.16
N HIS A 19 13.53 -21.27 12.69
CA HIS A 19 12.40 -21.83 11.98
C HIS A 19 11.86 -20.77 11.00
N ILE A 20 12.34 -20.82 9.76
CA ILE A 20 11.86 -19.93 8.70
C ILE A 20 10.40 -20.31 8.40
N PRO A 21 9.43 -19.38 8.52
CA PRO A 21 8.05 -19.69 8.19
C PRO A 21 7.94 -20.04 6.70
N GLN A 22 7.26 -21.14 6.38
CA GLN A 22 7.08 -21.57 4.99
C GLN A 22 5.90 -20.88 4.30
N ASP A 23 5.05 -20.18 5.06
CA ASP A 23 3.87 -19.47 4.56
C ASP A 23 3.98 -17.96 4.79
N LEU A 24 3.57 -17.19 3.78
CA LEU A 24 3.49 -15.73 3.81
C LEU A 24 2.48 -15.23 4.83
N SER A 25 1.43 -16.02 5.12
CA SER A 25 0.46 -15.70 6.17
C SER A 25 1.13 -15.73 7.54
N THR A 26 1.91 -16.78 7.82
CA THR A 26 2.68 -16.88 9.07
C THR A 26 3.70 -15.75 9.22
N ILE A 27 4.35 -15.34 8.13
CA ILE A 27 5.23 -14.16 8.11
C ILE A 27 4.42 -12.92 8.46
N SER A 28 3.29 -12.68 7.77
CA SER A 28 2.42 -11.51 7.94
C SER A 28 1.85 -11.39 9.34
N GLU A 29 1.44 -12.50 9.96
CA GLU A 29 1.00 -12.57 11.35
C GLU A 29 2.15 -12.21 12.30
N HIS A 30 3.33 -12.80 12.12
CA HIS A 30 4.50 -12.55 12.98
C HIS A 30 4.94 -11.09 12.99
N ILE A 31 4.91 -10.43 11.84
CA ILE A 31 5.31 -9.03 11.69
C ILE A 31 4.13 -8.05 11.78
N GLN A 32 2.95 -8.57 12.16
CA GLN A 32 1.68 -7.84 12.28
C GLN A 32 1.37 -6.98 11.05
N LEU A 33 1.71 -7.47 9.86
CA LEU A 33 1.53 -6.73 8.62
C LEU A 33 0.14 -6.86 8.03
N GLU A 34 -0.65 -7.89 8.39
CA GLU A 34 -2.04 -8.19 7.97
C GLU A 34 -2.80 -6.94 7.47
N PRO A 35 -2.60 -6.56 6.21
CA PRO A 35 -3.04 -5.26 5.74
C PRO A 35 -4.56 -5.27 5.63
N LEU A 36 -5.21 -4.21 6.12
CA LEU A 36 -6.61 -4.00 5.76
C LEU A 36 -6.67 -3.72 4.26
N ILE A 37 -6.91 -4.78 3.50
CA ILE A 37 -7.08 -4.74 2.06
C ILE A 37 -8.55 -4.51 1.77
N GLN A 38 -8.81 -3.51 0.95
CA GLN A 38 -10.12 -3.24 0.37
C GLN A 38 -10.07 -3.63 -1.10
N ASN A 39 -11.00 -4.50 -1.48
CA ASN A 39 -11.15 -4.91 -2.86
C ASN A 39 -12.20 -4.02 -3.53
N TYR A 40 -11.84 -3.48 -4.68
CA TYR A 40 -12.70 -2.68 -5.53
C TYR A 40 -12.83 -3.35 -6.88
N ILE A 41 -13.97 -3.09 -7.54
CA ILE A 41 -14.11 -3.28 -8.97
C ILE A 41 -13.86 -1.95 -9.64
N PHE A 42 -13.08 -1.98 -10.70
CA PHE A 42 -12.74 -0.80 -11.46
C PHE A 42 -13.46 -0.81 -12.81
N CYS A 43 -14.13 0.29 -13.18
CA CYS A 43 -14.74 0.43 -14.49
C CYS A 43 -13.66 0.63 -15.57
N PRO A 44 -13.59 -0.24 -16.61
CA PRO A 44 -12.56 -0.15 -17.64
C PRO A 44 -12.65 1.12 -18.51
N GLN A 45 -13.80 1.82 -18.51
CA GLN A 45 -14.04 3.00 -19.33
C GLN A 45 -13.75 4.31 -18.59
N CYS A 46 -14.27 4.47 -17.36
CA CYS A 46 -14.20 5.74 -16.63
C CYS A 46 -13.29 5.70 -15.40
N PHE A 47 -12.66 4.57 -15.13
CA PHE A 47 -11.73 4.38 -14.02
C PHE A 47 -12.35 4.51 -12.62
N PHE A 48 -13.68 4.53 -12.52
CA PHE A 48 -14.38 4.62 -11.24
C PHE A 48 -14.28 3.33 -10.43
N LEU A 49 -14.09 3.46 -9.12
CA LEU A 49 -13.95 2.37 -8.16
C LEU A 49 -15.27 2.11 -7.44
N ASN A 50 -15.82 0.90 -7.57
CA ASN A 50 -16.96 0.41 -6.81
C ASN A 50 -16.48 -0.55 -5.72
N GLY A 51 -16.89 -0.35 -4.46
CA GLY A 51 -16.53 -1.26 -3.37
C GLY A 51 -17.20 -2.62 -3.52
N LEU A 52 -16.41 -3.71 -3.52
CA LEU A 52 -16.94 -5.08 -3.67
C LEU A 52 -17.86 -5.49 -2.51
N ASN A 53 -17.64 -4.96 -1.32
CA ASN A 53 -18.41 -5.32 -0.13
C ASN A 53 -19.84 -4.78 -0.12
N GLU A 54 -20.12 -3.74 -0.92
CA GLU A 54 -21.42 -3.03 -0.92
C GLU A 54 -22.26 -3.32 -2.17
N SER A 55 -21.67 -3.86 -3.24
CA SER A 55 -22.28 -3.87 -4.58
C SER A 55 -22.55 -5.26 -5.17
N VAL A 56 -22.27 -6.34 -4.45
CA VAL A 56 -22.57 -7.73 -4.90
C VAL A 56 -23.84 -8.25 -4.21
N THR A 57 -24.90 -7.45 -4.22
CA THR A 57 -26.24 -7.89 -3.85
C THR A 57 -26.96 -8.34 -5.13
N THR A 58 -26.71 -9.58 -5.54
CA THR A 58 -27.48 -10.41 -6.50
C THR A 58 -27.77 -9.90 -7.93
N ASP A 59 -27.70 -8.61 -8.21
CA ASP A 59 -27.81 -8.06 -9.55
C ASP A 59 -26.40 -7.80 -10.11
N GLN A 60 -26.19 -8.08 -11.40
CA GLN A 60 -24.91 -7.83 -12.05
C GLN A 60 -24.49 -6.37 -11.83
N PRO A 61 -23.33 -6.08 -11.22
CA PRO A 61 -22.92 -4.71 -10.96
C PRO A 61 -22.58 -4.00 -12.26
N HIS A 62 -23.15 -2.82 -12.44
CA HIS A 62 -22.93 -1.97 -13.61
C HIS A 62 -22.39 -0.60 -13.18
N CYS A 63 -21.50 -0.03 -13.99
CA CYS A 63 -21.08 1.35 -13.83
C CYS A 63 -22.08 2.29 -14.51
N GLN A 64 -22.65 3.21 -13.73
CA GLN A 64 -23.58 4.25 -14.21
C GLN A 64 -22.90 5.61 -14.49
N ARG A 65 -21.60 5.73 -14.19
CA ARG A 65 -20.88 7.02 -14.24
C ARG A 65 -20.36 7.37 -15.64
N TYR A 66 -20.32 6.40 -16.55
CA TYR A 66 -19.85 6.62 -17.91
C TYR A 66 -21.03 7.02 -18.80
N ASN A 67 -21.14 8.30 -19.10
CA ASN A 67 -22.01 8.80 -20.16
C ASN A 67 -21.16 9.01 -21.41
N GLU A 68 -21.43 8.29 -22.50
CA GLU A 68 -20.79 8.58 -23.78
C GLU A 68 -21.24 9.98 -24.24
N PRO A 69 -20.31 10.90 -24.57
CA PRO A 69 -20.68 12.25 -25.02
C PRO A 69 -21.52 12.24 -26.31
N ASN A 70 -21.49 11.15 -27.07
CA ASN A 70 -22.19 11.02 -28.34
C ASN A 70 -23.53 10.25 -28.25
N LYS A 71 -23.94 9.79 -27.06
CA LYS A 71 -25.21 9.06 -26.85
C LYS A 71 -25.84 9.41 -25.48
N PRO A 72 -26.31 10.65 -25.30
CA PRO A 72 -26.92 11.08 -24.03
C PRO A 72 -28.21 10.32 -23.67
N ASP A 73 -28.90 9.72 -24.66
CA ASP A 73 -30.22 9.09 -24.47
C ASP A 73 -30.17 7.58 -24.14
N LEU A 74 -28.99 6.98 -24.08
CA LEU A 74 -28.82 5.57 -23.71
C LEU A 74 -28.08 5.48 -22.37
N PRO A 75 -28.69 4.93 -21.31
CA PRO A 75 -27.96 4.63 -20.08
C PRO A 75 -26.91 3.55 -20.39
N PHE A 76 -25.68 3.98 -20.64
CA PHE A 76 -24.59 3.06 -20.89
C PHE A 76 -24.22 2.38 -19.58
N THR A 77 -24.72 1.16 -19.40
CA THR A 77 -24.43 0.34 -18.24
C THR A 77 -23.25 -0.57 -18.60
N GLN A 78 -22.04 -0.13 -18.27
CA GLN A 78 -20.86 -0.99 -18.43
C GLN A 78 -20.89 -2.07 -17.34
N SER A 79 -20.99 -3.33 -17.75
CA SER A 79 -20.86 -4.46 -16.82
C SER A 79 -19.49 -4.43 -16.15
N LEU A 80 -19.49 -4.52 -14.82
CA LEU A 80 -18.31 -4.55 -13.97
C LEU A 80 -17.80 -5.97 -13.71
N GLY A 81 -18.50 -6.99 -14.20
CA GLY A 81 -18.09 -8.38 -14.08
C GLY A 81 -19.25 -9.34 -14.30
N LYS A 82 -19.04 -10.62 -13.98
CA LYS A 82 -20.03 -11.68 -14.19
C LYS A 82 -20.02 -12.69 -13.05
N PHE A 83 -21.18 -13.28 -12.79
CA PHE A 83 -21.27 -14.46 -11.93
C PHE A 83 -20.93 -15.72 -12.74
N ILE A 84 -20.18 -16.63 -12.14
CA ILE A 84 -19.92 -17.97 -12.64
C ILE A 84 -20.39 -19.00 -11.62
N HIS A 85 -20.83 -20.15 -12.10
CA HIS A 85 -21.16 -21.29 -11.26
C HIS A 85 -19.93 -22.19 -11.10
N LEU A 86 -19.48 -22.36 -9.87
CA LEU A 86 -18.44 -23.30 -9.50
C LEU A 86 -19.09 -24.59 -9.01
N VAL A 87 -18.63 -25.71 -9.58
CA VAL A 87 -19.04 -27.04 -9.17
C VAL A 87 -18.00 -27.54 -8.16
N GLU A 88 -18.37 -27.59 -6.88
CA GLU A 88 -17.53 -28.22 -5.86
C GLU A 88 -17.91 -29.70 -5.75
N HIS A 89 -16.98 -30.58 -6.11
CA HIS A 89 -17.11 -32.01 -5.88
C HIS A 89 -16.75 -32.30 -4.42
N GLN A 90 -17.75 -32.65 -3.61
CA GLN A 90 -17.51 -33.18 -2.28
C GLN A 90 -17.34 -34.71 -2.33
N THR A 91 -16.58 -35.25 -1.40
CA THR A 91 -16.16 -36.66 -1.28
C THR A 91 -17.31 -37.67 -1.06
N GLN A 92 -18.58 -37.25 -1.11
CA GLN A 92 -19.75 -38.10 -0.92
C GLN A 92 -20.91 -37.66 -1.82
N ASN A 93 -20.85 -37.95 -3.13
CA ASN A 93 -21.95 -37.89 -4.13
C ASN A 93 -22.87 -36.64 -4.14
N THR A 94 -22.51 -35.57 -3.45
CA THR A 94 -23.28 -34.33 -3.39
C THR A 94 -22.53 -33.25 -4.14
N THR A 95 -23.16 -32.76 -5.20
CA THR A 95 -22.64 -31.67 -6.01
C THR A 95 -23.18 -30.36 -5.43
N LYS A 96 -22.31 -29.51 -4.88
CA LYS A 96 -22.71 -28.16 -4.45
C LYS A 96 -22.35 -27.16 -5.53
N ILE A 97 -23.36 -26.47 -6.05
CA ILE A 97 -23.15 -25.35 -6.98
C ILE A 97 -22.98 -24.08 -6.15
N LYS A 98 -21.84 -23.41 -6.31
CA LYS A 98 -21.54 -22.13 -5.66
C LYS A 98 -21.42 -21.05 -6.73
N GLU A 99 -22.17 -19.97 -6.60
CA GLU A 99 -21.97 -18.80 -7.46
C GLU A 99 -20.78 -17.98 -6.96
N LYS A 100 -19.92 -17.56 -7.89
CA LYS A 100 -18.78 -16.66 -7.64
C LYS A 100 -18.82 -15.51 -8.63
N PHE A 101 -18.76 -14.29 -8.12
CA PHE A 101 -18.57 -13.10 -8.95
C PHE A 101 -17.10 -12.98 -9.41
N ILE A 102 -16.89 -12.68 -10.69
CA ILE A 102 -15.60 -12.38 -11.29
C ILE A 102 -15.66 -10.95 -11.83
N PRO A 103 -14.88 -10.00 -11.25
CA PRO A 103 -14.81 -8.65 -11.76
C PRO A 103 -14.13 -8.60 -13.14
N THR A 104 -14.51 -7.64 -13.97
CA THR A 104 -13.83 -7.36 -15.24
C THR A 104 -12.41 -6.87 -15.00
N LYS A 105 -12.21 -6.04 -13.97
CA LYS A 105 -10.92 -5.61 -13.46
C LYS A 105 -11.00 -5.44 -11.94
N ASP A 106 -10.10 -6.06 -11.24
CA ASP A 106 -9.91 -5.92 -9.80
C ASP A 106 -8.96 -4.75 -9.49
N PHE A 107 -9.23 -4.08 -8.38
CA PHE A 107 -8.31 -3.11 -7.80
C PHE A 107 -8.20 -3.36 -6.31
N ILE A 108 -6.99 -3.68 -5.89
CA ILE A 108 -6.67 -3.95 -4.49
C ILE A 108 -6.07 -2.68 -3.91
N TYR A 109 -6.72 -2.15 -2.86
CA TYR A 109 -6.31 -0.91 -2.24
C TYR A 109 -6.11 -1.09 -0.74
N GLN A 110 -5.06 -0.47 -0.24
CA GLN A 110 -4.84 -0.32 1.18
C GLN A 110 -4.99 1.15 1.57
N PRO A 111 -5.98 1.53 2.40
CA PRO A 111 -6.14 2.91 2.83
C PRO A 111 -4.90 3.44 3.53
N LEU A 112 -4.34 4.55 3.01
CA LEU A 112 -3.17 5.20 3.59
C LEU A 112 -3.37 5.53 5.08
N LYS A 113 -4.57 5.97 5.47
CA LYS A 113 -4.92 6.27 6.87
C LYS A 113 -4.70 5.05 7.78
N ASN A 114 -5.11 3.87 7.33
CA ASN A 114 -5.00 2.64 8.11
C ASN A 114 -3.55 2.15 8.14
N LEU A 115 -2.84 2.28 7.02
CA LEU A 115 -1.41 2.00 6.97
C LEU A 115 -0.63 2.90 7.94
N LEU A 116 -0.88 4.21 7.92
CA LEU A 116 -0.25 5.18 8.82
C LEU A 116 -0.62 4.94 10.29
N SER A 117 -1.90 4.66 10.59
CA SER A 117 -2.33 4.38 11.96
C SER A 117 -1.57 3.18 12.54
N ARG A 118 -1.46 2.09 11.79
CA ARG A 118 -0.73 0.89 12.25
C ARG A 118 0.76 1.17 12.38
N PHE A 119 1.33 1.89 11.42
CA PHE A 119 2.73 2.30 11.48
C PHE A 119 3.02 3.11 12.76
N LEU A 120 2.19 4.10 13.10
CA LEU A 120 2.34 4.95 14.28
C LEU A 120 1.99 4.25 15.60
N GLN A 121 1.24 3.16 15.57
CA GLN A 121 0.92 2.34 16.74
C GLN A 121 2.01 1.32 17.09
N ARG A 122 3.05 1.17 16.26
CA ARG A 122 4.18 0.28 16.57
C ARG A 122 4.91 0.75 17.82
N ALA A 123 5.16 -0.16 18.74
CA ALA A 123 5.93 0.13 19.95
C ALA A 123 7.30 0.73 19.59
N GLY A 124 7.70 1.80 20.27
CA GLY A 124 8.97 2.49 20.03
C GLY A 124 8.97 3.49 18.87
N ILE A 125 7.94 3.51 18.00
CA ILE A 125 7.98 4.36 16.80
C ILE A 125 7.90 5.84 17.14
N MET A 126 7.10 6.20 18.14
CA MET A 126 6.94 7.60 18.56
C MET A 126 8.22 8.11 19.21
N GLU A 127 8.91 7.28 19.98
CA GLU A 127 10.20 7.57 20.58
C GLU A 127 11.27 7.77 19.50
N ILE A 128 11.32 6.90 18.48
CA ILE A 128 12.25 7.05 17.34
C ILE A 128 11.97 8.34 16.57
N LEU A 129 10.70 8.64 16.28
CA LEU A 129 10.30 9.87 15.60
C LEU A 129 10.66 11.11 16.42
N HIS A 130 10.49 11.06 17.73
CA HIS A 130 10.85 12.15 18.64
C HIS A 130 12.36 12.36 18.71
N GLN A 131 13.13 11.27 18.84
CA GLN A 131 14.61 11.31 18.80
C GLN A 131 15.12 11.88 17.48
N HIS A 132 14.50 11.56 16.35
CA HIS A 132 14.84 12.18 15.08
C HIS A 132 14.67 13.70 15.11
N GLN A 133 13.57 14.21 15.68
CA GLN A 133 13.32 15.65 15.76
C GLN A 133 14.31 16.37 16.68
N GLN A 134 14.83 15.69 17.71
CA GLN A 134 15.75 16.26 18.69
C GLN A 134 17.23 16.07 18.36
N SER A 135 17.55 15.15 17.44
CA SER A 135 18.93 14.88 17.03
C SER A 135 19.55 16.16 16.48
N PRO A 136 20.61 16.72 17.09
CA PRO A 136 21.31 17.83 16.49
C PRO A 136 21.81 17.39 15.11
N ASN A 137 21.74 18.30 14.13
CA ASN A 137 22.33 18.09 12.81
C ASN A 137 23.84 18.02 12.99
N ALA A 138 24.35 16.83 13.30
CA ALA A 138 25.78 16.59 13.36
C ALA A 138 26.33 16.83 11.94
N GLU A 139 27.23 17.80 11.82
CA GLU A 139 27.97 18.08 10.58
C GLU A 139 28.56 16.76 10.06
N GLY A 140 28.22 16.40 8.83
CA GLY A 140 28.68 15.18 8.17
C GLY A 140 27.77 13.96 8.30
N SER A 141 26.69 14.00 9.08
CA SER A 141 25.70 12.91 9.09
C SER A 141 24.88 12.87 7.79
N PRO A 142 24.49 11.68 7.28
CA PRO A 142 23.58 11.57 6.13
C PRO A 142 22.25 12.31 6.33
N LYS A 143 21.78 12.41 7.59
CA LYS A 143 20.59 13.18 7.99
C LYS A 143 20.67 14.64 7.54
N GLY A 144 21.87 15.23 7.67
CA GLY A 144 22.07 16.62 7.28
C GLY A 144 21.84 16.85 5.79
N LYS A 145 22.21 15.91 4.90
CA LYS A 145 22.18 16.20 3.46
C LYS A 145 20.77 16.36 2.88
N ILE A 146 19.79 15.59 3.36
CA ILE A 146 18.39 15.71 2.88
C ILE A 146 17.68 16.83 3.62
N TRP A 147 17.79 16.88 4.96
CA TRP A 147 17.03 17.83 5.77
C TRP A 147 17.66 19.23 5.89
N ASP A 148 18.97 19.37 5.69
CA ASP A 148 19.65 20.68 5.68
C ASP A 148 19.48 21.42 4.36
N GLY A 149 18.89 20.78 3.34
CA GLY A 149 18.55 21.45 2.10
C GLY A 149 17.66 22.67 2.39
N LEU A 150 18.05 23.85 1.88
CA LEU A 150 17.32 25.11 2.08
C LEU A 150 15.83 24.99 1.74
N VAL A 151 15.50 24.19 0.72
CA VAL A 151 14.13 23.92 0.29
C VAL A 151 13.32 23.31 1.44
N TRP A 152 13.83 22.31 2.15
CA TRP A 152 13.10 21.59 3.19
C TRP A 152 13.04 22.36 4.51
N ARG A 153 14.13 23.07 4.86
CA ARG A 153 14.16 23.92 6.07
C ARG A 153 13.19 25.09 6.01
N CYS A 154 12.94 25.61 4.81
CA CYS A 154 12.05 26.75 4.59
C CYS A 154 10.68 26.34 4.02
N PHE A 155 10.44 25.03 3.83
CA PHE A 155 9.17 24.57 3.29
C PHE A 155 8.06 24.75 4.32
N THR A 156 7.13 25.69 4.07
CA THR A 156 6.01 25.98 4.98
C THR A 156 4.75 25.17 4.67
N GLY A 157 4.74 24.36 3.60
CA GLY A 157 3.62 23.47 3.31
C GLY A 157 2.35 24.12 2.75
N THR A 158 2.40 25.38 2.30
CA THR A 158 1.35 26.08 1.54
C THR A 158 0.00 26.33 2.25
N ARG A 159 -0.02 26.92 3.46
CA ARG A 159 -1.27 27.46 4.03
C ARG A 159 -1.30 28.99 4.10
N THR A 160 -0.22 29.67 4.50
CA THR A 160 -0.01 31.13 4.43
C THR A 160 1.48 31.49 4.43
N ILE A 161 1.83 32.75 4.10
CA ILE A 161 3.24 33.24 4.12
C ILE A 161 3.85 33.29 5.53
N ASN A 162 3.01 33.24 6.57
CA ASN A 162 3.41 33.36 7.97
C ASN A 162 3.51 32.01 8.69
N ASP A 163 3.26 30.90 7.98
CA ASP A 163 3.33 29.59 8.62
C ASP A 163 4.77 29.24 9.00
N PRO A 164 4.98 28.62 10.17
CA PRO A 164 6.28 28.12 10.52
C PRO A 164 6.69 27.00 9.53
N PRO A 165 7.99 26.76 9.33
CA PRO A 165 8.43 25.66 8.49
C PRO A 165 7.83 24.32 8.93
N LEU A 166 7.44 23.47 7.97
CA LEU A 166 6.77 22.19 8.20
C LEU A 166 7.53 21.33 9.22
N MET A 167 8.85 21.29 9.12
CA MET A 167 9.71 20.49 10.00
C MET A 167 9.83 21.02 11.44
N SER A 168 9.40 22.26 11.69
CA SER A 168 9.33 22.83 13.04
C SER A 168 8.05 22.46 13.78
N ILE A 169 7.05 21.90 13.08
CA ILE A 169 5.77 21.51 13.68
C ILE A 169 5.95 20.15 14.37
N PRO A 170 5.65 20.04 15.69
CA PRO A 170 5.71 18.76 16.40
C PRO A 170 4.83 17.70 15.74
N GLY A 171 5.37 16.49 15.59
CA GLY A 171 4.65 15.40 14.91
C GLY A 171 4.51 15.52 13.39
N ALA A 172 5.14 16.52 12.75
CA ALA A 172 5.19 16.58 11.29
C ALA A 172 5.95 15.37 10.72
N LEU A 173 5.28 14.66 9.83
CA LEU A 173 5.83 13.53 9.09
C LEU A 173 6.01 13.92 7.64
N VAL A 174 7.14 13.53 7.08
CA VAL A 174 7.45 13.73 5.68
C VAL A 174 7.69 12.38 5.04
N PHE A 175 7.04 12.19 3.90
CA PHE A 175 7.12 10.96 3.15
C PHE A 175 7.64 11.24 1.74
N LEU A 176 8.54 10.37 1.28
CA LEU A 176 8.92 10.28 -0.12
C LEU A 176 8.03 9.22 -0.78
N ILE A 177 7.41 9.58 -1.90
CA ILE A 177 6.78 8.62 -2.80
C ILE A 177 7.86 8.15 -3.76
N TYR A 178 8.19 6.87 -3.69
CA TYR A 178 9.03 6.21 -4.67
C TYR A 178 8.13 5.44 -5.62
N VAL A 179 8.27 5.72 -6.91
CA VAL A 179 7.57 5.02 -7.97
C VAL A 179 8.61 4.41 -8.88
N ASP A 180 8.56 3.10 -9.01
CA ASP A 180 9.38 2.36 -9.97
C ASP A 180 8.48 1.46 -10.79
N TRP A 181 8.82 1.31 -12.06
CA TRP A 181 8.08 0.50 -13.02
C TRP A 181 9.08 -0.16 -13.96
N PHE A 182 8.89 -1.44 -14.21
CA PHE A 182 9.65 -2.16 -15.21
C PHE A 182 8.69 -2.97 -16.09
N HIS A 183 9.09 -3.15 -17.34
CA HIS A 183 8.41 -4.08 -18.23
C HIS A 183 8.77 -5.49 -17.77
N ALA A 184 7.77 -6.25 -17.31
CA ALA A 184 7.98 -7.62 -16.83
C ALA A 184 8.44 -8.56 -17.97
N HIS A 185 8.25 -8.14 -19.21
CA HIS A 185 8.56 -8.92 -20.40
C HIS A 185 9.63 -8.25 -21.25
N ILE A 186 10.61 -9.05 -21.66
CA ILE A 186 11.69 -8.63 -22.58
C ILE A 186 11.17 -8.48 -24.02
N LYS A 187 10.02 -9.09 -24.35
CA LYS A 187 9.41 -9.03 -25.68
C LYS A 187 8.40 -7.88 -25.75
N SER A 188 8.54 -7.04 -26.77
CA SER A 188 7.78 -5.80 -27.01
C SER A 188 6.27 -5.96 -27.22
N SER A 189 5.76 -7.19 -27.32
CA SER A 189 4.34 -7.48 -27.61
C SER A 189 3.46 -7.56 -26.36
N CYS A 190 4.04 -7.53 -25.16
CA CYS A 190 3.29 -7.59 -23.90
C CYS A 190 3.45 -6.26 -23.16
N LEU A 191 2.34 -5.56 -22.96
CA LEU A 191 2.29 -4.20 -22.38
C LEU A 191 2.20 -4.22 -20.85
N ASP A 192 2.53 -5.33 -20.21
CA ASP A 192 2.39 -5.48 -18.77
C ASP A 192 3.60 -4.84 -18.06
N SER A 193 3.31 -3.75 -17.34
CA SER A 193 4.23 -3.07 -16.46
C SER A 193 3.96 -3.48 -15.02
N ILE A 194 5.01 -3.86 -14.30
CA ILE A 194 4.95 -4.20 -12.89
C ILE A 194 5.89 -3.27 -12.15
N GLY A 195 5.44 -2.73 -11.02
CA GLY A 195 6.19 -1.70 -10.33
C GLY A 195 5.68 -1.44 -8.92
N PRO A 196 6.57 -1.26 -7.93
CA PRO A 196 6.17 -0.84 -6.60
C PRO A 196 5.94 0.67 -6.55
N ILE A 197 4.85 1.06 -5.87
CA ILE A 197 4.70 2.43 -5.33
C ILE A 197 4.93 2.32 -3.83
N MET A 198 6.01 2.93 -3.33
CA MET A 198 6.40 2.87 -1.93
C MET A 198 6.31 4.25 -1.29
N LEU A 199 5.81 4.29 -0.06
CA LEU A 199 5.80 5.48 0.77
C LEU A 199 6.89 5.34 1.84
N ILE A 200 7.91 6.19 1.78
CA ILE A 200 9.09 6.11 2.66
C ILE A 200 9.01 7.25 3.68
N CYS A 201 8.87 6.92 4.96
CA CYS A 201 8.93 7.92 6.04
C CYS A 201 10.37 8.39 6.23
N LEU A 202 10.65 9.63 5.83
CA LEU A 202 12.01 10.18 5.87
C LEU A 202 12.45 10.52 7.31
N ASN A 203 11.48 10.65 8.25
CA ASN A 203 11.74 10.86 9.68
C ASN A 203 12.38 9.65 10.38
N LEU A 204 12.55 8.51 9.69
CA LEU A 204 13.17 7.31 10.26
C LEU A 204 14.61 7.06 9.77
N LEU A 205 15.16 7.89 8.88
CA LEU A 205 16.41 7.59 8.17
C LEU A 205 17.69 7.80 8.99
N SER A 206 17.68 7.48 10.28
CA SER A 206 18.44 8.27 11.25
C SER A 206 19.02 7.51 12.44
N SER A 207 18.74 6.22 12.59
CA SER A 207 19.36 5.39 13.61
C SER A 207 20.32 4.39 12.93
N GLU A 208 21.57 4.80 12.75
CA GLU A 208 22.68 3.86 12.80
C GLU A 208 23.25 3.87 14.22
#